data_AF-A0AA51AZ11-F1
#
_entry.id   AF-A0AA51AZ11-F1
#
_cell.length_a   1.000
_cell.length_b   1.000
_cell.length_c   1.000
_cell.angle_alpha   90.00
_cell.angle_beta   90.00
_cell.angle_gamma   90.00
#
_symmetry.space_group_name_H-M   'P 1'
#
loop_
_entity.id
_entity.type
_entity.pdbx_description
1 polymer ?
#
loop_
_entity_poly.entity_id
_entity_poly.type
_entity_poly.pdbx_seq_one_letter_code
_entity_poly.pdbx_strand_id
1 'polypeptide(L)'
;EAVVSLNAALEMKKVGKTDKALKLFQHAFALSPKHADILNHYGEFLEDTKKDVVKADQLYTLALTNYPEHRGALMNRQRTASIVENLDREMLRKIDEKRDALSSIPESNSALRRAKKEAYFQHIYHTVGIEGNTMTLQQTRSILETRIAVSGKSIDEHNEILGLDAAMKYINST
;
A
#
# COMPACT_ATOMS: atom_id res chain seq x y z
N GLU A 1 -7.50 -18.88 22.31
CA GLU A 1 -7.18 -19.34 20.94
C GLU A 1 -5.96 -18.65 20.36
N ALA A 2 -5.92 -17.30 20.27
CA ALA A 2 -4.78 -16.56 19.72
C ALA A 2 -3.42 -16.89 20.37
N VAL A 3 -3.35 -16.98 21.70
CA VAL A 3 -2.12 -17.36 22.44
C VAL A 3 -1.70 -18.81 22.16
N VAL A 4 -2.66 -19.72 21.93
CA VAL A 4 -2.36 -21.11 21.54
C VAL A 4 -1.73 -21.14 20.16
N SER A 5 -2.27 -20.37 19.21
CA SER A 5 -1.70 -20.22 17.87
C SER A 5 -0.31 -19.58 17.91
N LEU A 6 -0.08 -18.59 18.78
CA LEU A 6 1.24 -18.00 19.02
C LEU A 6 2.25 -19.05 19.52
N ASN A 7 1.88 -19.82 20.55
CA ASN A 7 2.76 -20.87 21.09
C ASN A 7 3.10 -21.92 20.02
N ALA A 8 2.10 -22.34 19.22
CA ALA A 8 2.34 -23.23 18.10
C ALA A 8 3.27 -22.61 17.04
N ALA A 9 3.14 -21.30 16.76
CA ALA A 9 4.02 -20.58 15.84
C ALA A 9 5.47 -20.58 16.32
N LEU A 10 5.69 -20.31 17.62
CA LEU A 10 7.02 -20.32 18.25
C LEU A 10 7.65 -21.71 18.19
N GLU A 11 6.90 -22.78 18.43
CA GLU A 11 7.41 -24.15 18.30
C GLU A 11 7.77 -24.48 16.85
N MET A 12 6.93 -24.11 15.87
CA MET A 12 7.26 -24.30 14.45
C MET A 12 8.49 -23.48 14.03
N LYS A 13 8.69 -22.28 14.60
CA LYS A 13 9.90 -21.46 14.40
C LYS A 13 11.14 -22.20 14.92
N LYS A 14 11.10 -22.74 16.15
CA LYS A 14 12.21 -23.50 16.75
C LYS A 14 12.58 -24.75 15.95
N VAL A 15 11.57 -25.45 15.42
CA VAL A 15 11.76 -26.63 14.56
C VAL A 15 12.27 -26.27 13.15
N GLY A 16 12.34 -24.97 12.80
CA GLY A 16 12.79 -24.49 11.50
C GLY A 16 11.73 -24.57 10.39
N LYS A 17 10.47 -24.88 10.73
CA LYS A 17 9.34 -24.93 9.78
C LYS A 17 8.76 -23.53 9.55
N THR A 18 9.55 -22.68 8.90
CA THR A 18 9.27 -21.24 8.69
C THR A 18 7.90 -20.99 8.05
N ASP A 19 7.52 -21.71 7.00
CA ASP A 19 6.23 -21.48 6.33
C ASP A 19 5.02 -21.83 7.21
N LYS A 20 5.14 -22.86 8.05
CA LYS A 20 4.09 -23.21 9.02
C LYS A 20 4.01 -22.19 10.14
N ALA A 21 5.16 -21.76 10.66
CA ALA A 21 5.24 -20.70 11.66
C ALA A 21 4.59 -19.40 11.16
N LEU A 22 4.87 -19.00 9.90
CA LEU A 22 4.27 -17.81 9.29
C LEU A 22 2.73 -17.88 9.27
N LYS A 23 2.16 -19.00 8.83
CA LYS A 23 0.69 -19.19 8.81
C LYS A 23 0.10 -19.11 10.23
N LEU A 24 0.78 -19.67 11.22
CA LEU A 24 0.33 -19.63 12.61
C LEU A 24 0.44 -18.23 13.21
N PHE A 25 1.50 -17.46 12.91
CA PHE A 25 1.60 -16.04 13.30
C PHE A 25 0.50 -15.20 12.66
N GLN A 26 0.25 -15.38 11.35
CA GLN A 26 -0.84 -14.69 10.65
C GLN A 26 -2.21 -15.02 11.26
N HIS A 27 -2.43 -16.28 11.62
CA HIS A 27 -3.67 -16.72 12.27
C HIS A 27 -3.80 -16.12 13.69
N ALA A 28 -2.73 -16.13 14.49
CA ALA A 28 -2.71 -15.53 15.82
C ALA A 28 -3.02 -14.01 15.75
N PHE A 29 -2.43 -13.31 14.76
CA PHE A 29 -2.71 -11.90 14.49
C PHE A 29 -4.17 -11.67 14.06
N ALA A 30 -4.73 -12.51 13.19
CA ALA A 30 -6.13 -12.40 12.78
C ALA A 30 -7.11 -12.59 13.94
N LEU A 31 -6.79 -13.49 14.89
CA LEU A 31 -7.60 -13.73 16.09
C LEU A 31 -7.48 -12.59 17.12
N SER A 32 -6.31 -11.96 17.23
CA SER A 32 -6.09 -10.87 18.19
C SER A 32 -5.10 -9.82 17.64
N PRO A 33 -5.56 -8.89 16.78
CA PRO A 33 -4.68 -7.97 16.06
C PRO A 33 -4.04 -6.88 16.92
N LYS A 34 -4.50 -6.71 18.16
CA LYS A 34 -4.01 -5.70 19.11
C LYS A 34 -3.15 -6.28 20.24
N HIS A 35 -2.92 -7.60 20.25
CA HIS A 35 -2.20 -8.27 21.33
C HIS A 35 -0.69 -8.01 21.20
N ALA A 36 -0.11 -7.32 22.19
CA ALA A 36 1.28 -6.86 22.14
C ALA A 36 2.30 -8.00 21.97
N ASP A 37 2.17 -9.11 22.72
CA ASP A 37 3.10 -10.25 22.58
C ASP A 37 3.05 -10.92 21.19
N ILE A 38 1.85 -11.07 20.61
CA ILE A 38 1.68 -11.66 19.28
C ILE A 38 2.36 -10.77 18.23
N LEU A 39 2.13 -9.46 18.33
CA LEU A 39 2.73 -8.46 17.43
C LEU A 39 4.26 -8.45 17.56
N ASN A 40 4.78 -8.46 18.80
CA ASN A 40 6.22 -8.47 19.05
C ASN A 40 6.88 -9.74 18.50
N HIS A 41 6.38 -10.93 18.86
CA HIS A 41 6.97 -12.18 18.37
C HIS A 41 6.82 -12.39 16.87
N TYR A 42 5.74 -11.87 16.27
CA TYR A 42 5.59 -11.90 14.83
C TYR A 42 6.59 -10.95 14.14
N GLY A 43 6.82 -9.77 14.70
CA GLY A 43 7.88 -8.86 14.24
C GLY A 43 9.26 -9.53 14.28
N GLU A 44 9.62 -10.14 15.41
CA GLU A 44 10.90 -10.84 15.58
C GLU A 44 11.07 -11.96 14.55
N PHE A 45 10.00 -12.72 14.30
CA PHE A 45 10.00 -13.77 13.28
C PHE A 45 10.25 -13.23 11.86
N LEU A 46 9.68 -12.07 11.51
CA LEU A 46 9.86 -11.46 10.19
C LEU A 46 11.29 -10.93 9.99
N GLU A 47 11.89 -10.35 11.03
CA GLU A 47 13.30 -9.94 10.99
C GLU A 47 14.22 -11.14 10.78
N ASP A 48 14.04 -12.20 11.57
CA ASP A 48 14.90 -13.38 11.55
C ASP A 48 14.83 -14.15 10.23
N THR A 49 13.62 -14.34 9.69
CA THR A 49 13.38 -15.30 8.59
C THR A 49 13.22 -14.65 7.22
N LYS A 50 12.62 -13.46 7.17
CA LYS A 50 12.31 -12.77 5.91
C LYS A 50 13.18 -11.54 5.68
N LYS A 51 13.93 -11.10 6.69
CA LYS A 51 14.70 -9.84 6.68
C LYS A 51 13.82 -8.64 6.34
N ASP A 52 12.53 -8.72 6.66
CA ASP A 52 11.53 -7.67 6.41
C ASP A 52 11.46 -6.76 7.65
N VAL A 53 12.47 -5.90 7.78
CA VAL A 53 12.64 -5.00 8.93
C VAL A 53 11.53 -3.94 8.96
N VAL A 54 11.06 -3.49 7.79
CA VAL A 54 10.00 -2.47 7.70
C VAL A 54 8.70 -3.02 8.29
N LYS A 55 8.30 -4.23 7.90
CA LYS A 55 7.08 -4.84 8.43
C LYS A 55 7.21 -5.22 9.90
N ALA A 56 8.40 -5.62 10.35
CA ALA A 56 8.65 -5.87 11.77
C ALA A 56 8.50 -4.59 12.61
N ASP A 57 9.09 -3.46 12.16
CA ASP A 57 8.95 -2.16 12.84
C ASP A 57 7.49 -1.70 12.94
N GLN A 58 6.71 -1.92 11.88
CA GLN A 58 5.26 -1.66 11.90
C GLN A 58 4.54 -2.48 12.98
N LEU A 59 4.89 -3.76 13.15
CA LEU A 59 4.30 -4.62 14.19
C LEU A 59 4.72 -4.17 15.59
N TYR A 60 5.98 -3.78 15.81
CA TYR A 60 6.42 -3.24 17.10
C TYR A 60 5.73 -1.90 17.42
N THR A 61 5.61 -1.02 16.43
CA THR A 61 4.88 0.25 16.57
C THR A 61 3.41 0.01 16.89
N LEU A 62 2.78 -0.98 16.24
CA LEU A 62 1.40 -1.37 16.55
C LEU A 62 1.30 -1.96 17.96
N ALA A 63 2.27 -2.77 18.41
CA ALA A 63 2.30 -3.31 19.77
C ALA A 63 2.35 -2.18 20.80
N LEU A 64 3.20 -1.18 20.60
CA LEU A 64 3.38 -0.05 21.51
C LEU A 64 2.20 0.93 21.48
N THR A 65 1.53 1.06 20.33
CA THR A 65 0.29 1.85 20.25
C THR A 65 -0.81 1.25 21.13
N ASN A 66 -0.86 -0.08 21.25
CA ASN A 66 -1.85 -0.78 22.08
C ASN A 66 -1.39 -0.98 23.53
N TYR A 67 -0.08 -1.18 23.76
CA TYR A 67 0.52 -1.37 25.07
C TYR A 67 1.90 -0.67 25.13
N PRO A 68 1.96 0.61 25.52
CA PRO A 68 3.18 1.42 25.48
C PRO A 68 4.34 0.89 26.34
N GLU A 69 4.03 0.22 27.44
CA GLU A 69 5.02 -0.33 28.39
C GLU A 69 5.58 -1.71 27.97
N HIS A 70 5.30 -2.15 26.73
CA HIS A 70 5.78 -3.43 26.22
C HIS A 70 7.31 -3.43 26.02
N ARG A 71 8.06 -3.87 27.04
CA ARG A 71 9.54 -3.84 27.06
C ARG A 71 10.20 -4.43 25.82
N GLY A 72 9.75 -5.61 25.36
CA GLY A 72 10.31 -6.25 24.18
C GLY A 72 10.10 -5.44 22.90
N ALA A 73 8.93 -4.82 22.75
CA ALA A 73 8.61 -4.05 21.57
C ALA A 73 9.33 -2.69 21.58
N LEU A 74 9.53 -2.09 22.77
CA LEU A 74 10.33 -0.88 22.94
C LEU A 74 11.78 -1.12 22.47
N MET A 75 12.42 -2.19 22.95
CA MET A 75 13.79 -2.53 22.58
C MET A 75 13.92 -2.85 21.09
N ASN A 76 13.00 -3.67 20.56
CA ASN A 76 13.01 -4.03 19.15
C ASN A 76 12.79 -2.80 18.25
N ARG A 77 11.79 -1.96 18.56
CA ARG A 77 11.53 -0.72 17.82
C ARG A 77 12.70 0.25 17.87
N GLN A 78 13.34 0.42 19.03
CA GLN A 78 14.51 1.30 19.14
C GLN A 78 15.63 0.88 18.18
N ARG A 79 15.82 -0.43 18.00
CA ARG A 79 16.80 -0.99 17.06
C ARG A 79 16.36 -0.85 15.60
N THR A 80 15.09 -1.09 15.29
CA THR A 80 14.60 -1.08 13.89
C THR A 80 14.33 0.32 13.35
N ALA A 81 14.00 1.29 14.21
CA ALA A 81 13.59 2.64 13.79
C ALA A 81 14.63 3.34 12.90
N SER A 82 15.91 3.32 13.29
CA SER A 82 16.98 3.95 12.50
C SER A 82 17.23 3.23 11.16
N ILE A 83 17.01 1.92 11.13
CA ILE A 83 17.14 1.12 9.90
C ILE A 83 16.02 1.48 8.94
N VAL A 84 14.78 1.51 9.42
CA VAL A 84 13.59 1.85 8.62
C VAL A 84 13.67 3.29 8.13
N GLU A 85 14.07 4.25 8.98
CA GLU A 85 14.24 5.64 8.56
C GLU A 85 15.24 5.78 7.40
N ASN A 86 16.36 5.07 7.47
CA ASN A 86 17.35 5.07 6.39
C ASN A 86 16.83 4.39 5.12
N LEU A 87 16.09 3.29 5.24
CA LEU A 87 15.45 2.62 4.11
C LEU A 87 14.41 3.52 3.42
N ASP A 88 13.59 4.22 4.22
CA ASP A 88 12.58 5.15 3.73
C ASP A 88 13.23 6.35 3.03
N ARG A 89 14.29 6.91 3.62
CA ARG A 89 15.08 8.00 3.01
C ARG A 89 15.68 7.58 1.67
N GLU A 90 16.22 6.38 1.59
CA GLU A 90 16.78 5.84 0.35
C GLU A 90 15.68 5.57 -0.70
N MET A 91 14.51 5.12 -0.28
CA MET A 91 13.36 4.96 -1.17
C MET A 91 12.91 6.30 -1.75
N LEU A 92 12.77 7.33 -0.90
CA LEU A 92 12.40 8.68 -1.33
C LEU A 92 13.43 9.25 -2.30
N ARG A 93 14.73 9.06 -2.03
CA ARG A 93 15.81 9.46 -2.94
C ARG A 93 15.67 8.83 -4.32
N LYS A 94 15.34 7.53 -4.40
CA LYS A 94 15.09 6.84 -5.68
C LYS A 94 13.85 7.37 -6.41
N ILE A 95 12.83 7.79 -5.66
CA ILE A 95 11.63 8.42 -6.24
C ILE A 95 12.00 9.79 -6.82
N ASP A 96 12.78 10.59 -6.11
CA ASP A 96 13.26 11.89 -6.58
C ASP A 96 14.08 11.75 -7.86
N GLU A 97 15.03 10.80 -7.91
CA GLU A 97 15.83 10.53 -9.11
C GLU A 97 14.94 10.18 -10.32
N LYS A 98 13.91 9.34 -10.12
CA LYS A 98 12.97 8.96 -11.18
C LYS A 98 12.09 10.12 -11.62
N ARG A 99 11.64 10.95 -10.67
CA ARG A 99 10.88 12.17 -10.95
C ARG A 99 11.74 13.11 -11.80
N ASP A 100 12.97 13.38 -11.40
CA ASP A 100 13.85 14.32 -12.08
C ASP A 100 14.22 13.82 -13.48
N ALA A 101 14.45 12.51 -13.63
CA ALA A 101 14.64 11.88 -14.94
C ALA A 101 13.41 12.07 -15.84
N LEU A 102 12.19 11.87 -15.31
CA LEU A 102 10.95 12.10 -16.07
C LEU A 102 10.77 13.58 -16.44
N SER A 103 11.04 14.50 -15.50
CA SER A 103 10.95 15.95 -15.71
C SER A 103 11.98 16.47 -16.72
N SER A 104 13.09 15.78 -16.92
CA SER A 104 14.09 16.12 -17.94
C SER A 104 13.65 15.83 -19.38
N ILE A 105 12.60 15.01 -19.56
CA ILE A 105 12.10 14.65 -20.90
C ILE A 105 11.37 15.87 -21.51
N PRO A 106 11.73 16.32 -22.73
CA PRO A 106 11.08 17.46 -23.36
C PRO A 106 9.57 17.26 -23.55
N GLU A 107 8.77 18.29 -23.28
CA GLU A 107 7.30 18.27 -23.48
C GLU A 107 6.87 18.04 -24.94
N SER A 108 7.76 18.34 -25.90
CA SER A 108 7.54 18.06 -27.32
C SER A 108 7.64 16.57 -27.66
N ASN A 109 8.15 15.72 -26.75
CA ASN A 109 8.29 14.29 -26.96
C ASN A 109 6.91 13.63 -27.15
N SER A 110 6.70 13.03 -28.33
CA SER A 110 5.42 12.42 -28.71
C SER A 110 5.04 11.21 -27.85
N ALA A 111 6.03 10.44 -27.38
CA ALA A 111 5.80 9.32 -26.48
C ALA A 111 5.38 9.80 -25.09
N LEU A 112 6.02 10.85 -24.55
CA LEU A 112 5.60 11.47 -23.29
C LEU A 112 4.17 12.01 -23.38
N ARG A 113 3.83 12.75 -24.45
CA ARG A 113 2.47 13.26 -24.66
C ARG A 113 1.43 12.13 -24.70
N ARG A 114 1.74 11.02 -25.38
CA ARG A 114 0.89 9.83 -25.42
C ARG A 114 0.74 9.19 -24.04
N ALA A 115 1.84 9.03 -23.30
CA ALA A 115 1.83 8.46 -21.96
C ALA A 115 1.04 9.33 -20.97
N LYS A 116 1.19 10.65 -21.01
CA LYS A 116 0.38 11.59 -20.19
C LYS A 116 -1.11 11.45 -20.48
N LYS A 117 -1.51 11.36 -21.76
CA LYS A 117 -2.91 11.16 -22.15
C LYS A 117 -3.45 9.82 -21.61
N GLU A 118 -2.67 8.74 -21.72
CA GLU A 118 -3.06 7.44 -21.19
C GLU A 118 -3.19 7.47 -19.65
N ALA A 119 -2.20 8.03 -18.96
CA ALA A 119 -2.20 8.16 -17.50
C ALA A 119 -3.39 8.98 -16.99
N TYR A 120 -3.83 9.99 -17.73
CA TYR A 120 -5.03 10.77 -17.42
C TYR A 120 -6.28 9.90 -17.35
N PHE A 121 -6.50 9.03 -18.35
CA PHE A 121 -7.64 8.12 -18.37
C PHE A 121 -7.55 7.05 -17.27
N GLN A 122 -6.36 6.50 -17.05
CA GLN A 122 -6.12 5.52 -15.99
C GLN A 122 -6.40 6.12 -14.61
N HIS A 123 -5.97 7.37 -14.37
CA HIS A 123 -6.21 8.05 -13.11
C HIS A 123 -7.70 8.17 -12.81
N ILE A 124 -8.48 8.67 -13.77
CA ILE A 124 -9.93 8.81 -13.62
C ILE A 124 -10.56 7.45 -13.36
N TYR A 125 -10.26 6.46 -14.20
CA TYR A 125 -10.79 5.10 -14.06
C TYR A 125 -10.49 4.49 -12.68
N HIS A 126 -9.24 4.57 -12.22
CA HIS A 126 -8.86 3.97 -10.95
C HIS A 126 -9.50 4.66 -9.75
N THR A 127 -9.57 6.00 -9.73
CA THR A 127 -10.12 6.68 -8.55
C THR A 127 -11.63 6.50 -8.43
N VAL A 128 -12.40 6.58 -9.53
CA VAL A 128 -13.84 6.29 -9.46
C VAL A 128 -14.09 4.80 -9.20
N GLY A 129 -13.22 3.92 -9.71
CA GLY A 129 -13.30 2.48 -9.45
C GLY A 129 -13.07 2.12 -7.98
N ILE A 130 -12.20 2.83 -7.27
CA ILE A 130 -12.01 2.67 -5.81
C ILE A 130 -13.30 3.02 -5.05
N GLU A 131 -14.06 4.00 -5.55
CA GLU A 131 -15.35 4.42 -4.98
C GLU A 131 -16.51 3.48 -5.37
N GLY A 132 -16.27 2.49 -6.24
CA GLY A 132 -17.23 1.46 -6.61
C GLY A 132 -17.83 1.60 -8.00
N ASN A 133 -17.37 2.57 -8.80
CA ASN A 133 -17.80 2.72 -10.19
C ASN A 133 -17.45 1.47 -11.01
N THR A 134 -18.41 0.98 -11.79
CA THR A 134 -18.32 -0.31 -12.50
C THR A 134 -17.93 -0.16 -13.96
N MET A 135 -17.64 1.05 -14.43
CA MET A 135 -17.23 1.28 -15.81
C MET A 135 -15.84 0.72 -16.07
N THR A 136 -15.66 0.12 -17.24
CA THR A 136 -14.32 -0.30 -17.68
C THR A 136 -13.48 0.91 -18.08
N LEU A 137 -12.16 0.73 -18.13
CA LEU A 137 -11.25 1.72 -18.67
C LEU A 137 -11.63 2.17 -20.10
N GLN A 138 -12.05 1.24 -20.96
CA GLN A 138 -12.45 1.56 -22.34
C GLN A 138 -13.73 2.41 -22.38
N GLN A 139 -14.71 2.11 -21.52
CA GLN A 139 -15.93 2.90 -21.37
C GLN A 139 -15.63 4.30 -20.83
N THR A 140 -14.81 4.39 -19.77
CA THR A 140 -14.33 5.65 -19.20
C THR A 140 -13.65 6.51 -20.26
N ARG A 141 -12.74 5.92 -21.05
CA ARG A 141 -12.09 6.60 -22.17
C ARG A 141 -13.09 7.10 -23.20
N SER A 142 -14.03 6.24 -23.62
CA SER A 142 -15.05 6.59 -24.59
C SER A 142 -15.87 7.81 -24.15
N ILE A 143 -16.28 7.85 -22.87
CA ILE A 143 -17.04 8.98 -22.29
C ILE A 143 -16.21 10.27 -22.34
N LEU A 144 -14.94 10.21 -21.93
CA LEU A 144 -14.08 11.37 -21.86
C LEU A 144 -13.72 11.95 -23.23
N GLU A 145 -13.56 11.08 -24.23
CA GLU A 145 -13.21 11.46 -25.61
C GLU A 145 -14.42 11.89 -26.44
N THR A 146 -15.54 11.16 -26.37
CA THR A 146 -16.69 11.36 -27.28
C THR A 146 -17.86 12.08 -26.64
N ARG A 147 -17.92 12.11 -25.30
CA ARG A 147 -19.10 12.58 -24.53
C ARG A 147 -20.38 11.79 -24.82
N ILE A 148 -20.26 10.60 -25.39
CA ILE A 148 -21.38 9.69 -25.65
C ILE A 148 -21.60 8.79 -24.43
N ALA A 149 -22.87 8.65 -24.03
CA ALA A 149 -23.25 7.76 -22.94
C ALA A 149 -23.09 6.27 -23.32
N VAL A 150 -22.69 5.47 -22.35
CA VAL A 150 -22.56 4.02 -22.45
C VAL A 150 -23.88 3.37 -22.07
N SER A 151 -24.48 2.64 -23.01
CA SER A 151 -25.73 1.93 -22.78
C SER A 151 -25.63 0.91 -21.63
N GLY A 152 -26.66 0.86 -20.79
CA GLY A 152 -26.74 -0.08 -19.67
C GLY A 152 -25.92 0.30 -18.43
N LYS A 153 -25.36 1.51 -18.37
CA LYS A 153 -24.63 2.05 -17.21
C LYS A 153 -25.39 3.18 -16.53
N SER A 154 -25.16 3.38 -15.24
CA SER A 154 -25.83 4.43 -14.47
C SER A 154 -25.41 5.83 -14.95
N ILE A 155 -26.34 6.78 -14.96
CA ILE A 155 -26.04 8.19 -15.25
C ILE A 155 -25.11 8.76 -14.18
N ASP A 156 -25.26 8.35 -12.92
CA ASP A 156 -24.41 8.80 -11.82
C ASP A 156 -22.96 8.39 -12.04
N GLU A 157 -22.70 7.16 -12.50
CA GLU A 157 -21.36 6.69 -12.85
C GLU A 157 -20.73 7.50 -13.99
N HIS A 158 -21.54 7.99 -14.94
CA HIS A 158 -21.04 8.90 -15.99
C HIS A 158 -20.69 10.27 -15.40
N ASN A 159 -21.54 10.79 -14.52
CA ASN A 159 -21.35 12.10 -13.89
C ASN A 159 -20.13 12.12 -12.97
N GLU A 160 -19.82 11.03 -12.27
CA GLU A 160 -18.58 10.90 -11.49
C GLU A 160 -17.33 11.06 -12.37
N ILE A 161 -17.29 10.32 -13.49
CA ILE A 161 -16.18 10.39 -14.47
C ILE A 161 -16.03 11.80 -15.04
N LEU A 162 -17.14 12.42 -15.44
CA LEU A 162 -17.15 13.76 -16.04
C LEU A 162 -16.83 14.85 -15.00
N GLY A 163 -17.30 14.68 -13.77
CA GLY A 163 -17.02 15.58 -12.64
C GLY A 163 -15.54 15.58 -12.30
N LEU A 164 -14.92 14.41 -12.23
CA LEU A 164 -13.49 14.31 -11.99
C LEU A 164 -12.65 14.85 -13.16
N ASP A 165 -13.06 14.61 -14.41
CA ASP A 165 -12.45 15.22 -15.59
C ASP A 165 -12.47 16.76 -15.51
N ALA A 166 -13.60 17.34 -15.10
CA ALA A 166 -13.72 18.77 -14.89
C ALA A 166 -12.81 19.27 -13.75
N ALA A 167 -12.77 18.56 -12.63
CA ALA A 167 -11.92 18.89 -11.48
C ALA A 167 -10.43 18.87 -11.85
N MET A 168 -9.97 17.84 -12.56
CA MET A 168 -8.56 17.75 -12.98
C MET A 168 -8.19 18.82 -14.01
N LYS A 169 -9.09 19.14 -14.95
CA LYS A 169 -8.86 20.26 -15.89
C LYS A 169 -8.74 21.59 -15.16
N TYR A 170 -9.59 21.83 -14.17
CA TYR A 170 -9.52 23.04 -13.34
C TYR A 170 -8.17 23.16 -12.63
N ILE A 171 -7.73 22.09 -11.94
CA ILE A 171 -6.44 22.05 -11.23
C ILE A 171 -5.27 22.27 -12.19
N ASN A 172 -5.26 21.62 -13.35
CA ASN A 172 -4.17 21.75 -14.33
C ASN A 172 -4.16 23.10 -15.09
N SER A 173 -5.26 23.85 -15.01
CA SER A 173 -5.38 25.19 -15.61
C SER A 173 -5.04 26.33 -14.65
N THR A 174 -4.90 26.01 -13.36
CA THR A 174 -4.49 26.94 -12.30
C THR A 174 -2.97 26.91 -12.16
#